data_AF-A0A356L4D4-F1
#
_entry.id   AF-A0A356L4D4-F1
#
_cell.length_a   1.000
_cell.length_b   1.000
_cell.length_c   1.000
_cell.angle_alpha   90.00
_cell.angle_beta   90.00
_cell.angle_gamma   90.00
#
_symmetry.space_group_name_H-M   'P 1'
#
loop_
_entity.id
_entity.type
_entity.pdbx_description
1 polymer ?
#
loop_
_entity_poly.entity_id
_entity_poly.type
_entity_poly.pdbx_seq_one_letter_code
_entity_poly.pdbx_strand_id
1 'polypeptide(L)'
;MMEEKIKKYVHSRYGFDHGPKNQIRMEKITAVMLSKCREKMANGEDEDAAFRNLIDEFEESEQTEVLRRTPIHRIVWNAMLMLSFLFLLLVLIVRLTDWEAELLFSGQLWI
;
A
#
# COMPACT_ATOMS: atom_id res chain seq x y z
N MET A 1 22.17 -27.54 5.91
CA MET A 1 21.28 -27.04 6.98
C MET A 1 20.66 -25.69 6.62
N MET A 2 21.45 -24.65 6.35
CA MET A 2 20.95 -23.32 5.94
C MET A 2 19.98 -23.31 4.75
N GLU A 3 20.31 -24.02 3.67
CA GLU A 3 19.44 -24.09 2.48
C GLU A 3 18.04 -24.60 2.79
N GLU A 4 17.95 -25.55 3.71
CA GLU A 4 16.68 -26.12 4.15
C GLU A 4 15.91 -25.15 5.03
N LYS A 5 16.60 -24.41 5.93
CA LYS A 5 16.00 -23.33 6.73
C LYS A 5 15.39 -22.23 5.84
N ILE A 6 16.14 -21.77 4.83
CA ILE A 6 15.67 -20.74 3.88
C ILE A 6 14.50 -21.27 3.05
N LYS A 7 14.60 -22.48 2.48
CA LYS A 7 13.50 -23.09 1.72
C LYS A 7 12.23 -23.22 2.57
N LYS A 8 12.36 -23.67 3.82
CA LYS A 8 11.24 -23.80 4.76
C LYS A 8 10.61 -22.44 5.08
N TYR A 9 11.43 -21.41 5.32
CA TYR A 9 10.95 -20.04 5.54
C TYR A 9 10.18 -19.51 4.32
N VAL A 10 10.77 -19.59 3.13
CA VAL A 10 10.15 -19.10 1.89
C VAL A 10 8.86 -19.87 1.59
N HIS A 11 8.84 -21.20 1.79
CA HIS A 11 7.65 -22.01 1.61
C HIS A 11 6.55 -21.67 2.64
N SER A 12 6.91 -21.45 3.90
CA SER A 12 5.94 -21.05 4.93
C SER A 12 5.36 -19.65 4.69
N ARG A 13 6.14 -18.72 4.12
CA ARG A 13 5.74 -17.32 3.91
C ARG A 13 4.96 -17.13 2.61
N TYR A 14 5.39 -17.79 1.54
CA TYR A 14 4.88 -17.56 0.18
C TYR A 14 4.18 -18.79 -0.42
N GLY A 15 4.26 -19.98 0.19
CA GLY A 15 3.73 -21.23 -0.37
C GLY A 15 2.21 -21.38 -0.38
N PHE A 16 1.44 -20.37 0.08
CA PHE A 16 -0.03 -20.44 0.09
C PHE A 16 -0.65 -20.38 -1.32
N ASP A 17 0.06 -19.84 -2.31
CA ASP A 17 -0.41 -19.77 -3.70
C ASP A 17 0.40 -20.73 -4.60
N HIS A 18 -0.27 -21.65 -5.28
CA HIS A 18 0.39 -22.69 -6.09
C HIS A 18 0.43 -22.33 -7.58
N GLY A 19 0.12 -21.08 -7.93
CA GLY A 19 0.26 -20.61 -9.31
C GLY A 19 1.71 -20.65 -9.81
N PRO A 20 1.94 -20.87 -11.12
CA PRO A 20 3.28 -20.96 -11.70
C PRO A 20 4.09 -19.67 -11.51
N LYS A 21 3.41 -18.51 -11.45
CA LYS A 21 4.05 -17.22 -11.13
C LYS A 21 4.58 -17.16 -9.70
N ASN A 22 3.89 -17.77 -8.76
CA ASN A 22 4.31 -17.78 -7.37
C ASN A 22 5.47 -18.75 -7.14
N GLN A 23 5.47 -19.89 -7.82
CA GLN A 23 6.60 -20.81 -7.81
C GLN A 23 7.91 -20.14 -8.29
N ILE A 24 7.86 -19.44 -9.42
CA ILE A 24 9.01 -18.67 -9.94
C ILE A 24 9.44 -17.59 -8.94
N ARG A 25 8.48 -16.90 -8.31
CA ARG A 25 8.77 -15.89 -7.27
C ARG A 25 9.48 -16.52 -6.08
N MET A 26 9.01 -17.67 -5.59
CA MET A 26 9.61 -18.38 -4.46
C MET A 26 11.03 -18.84 -4.75
N GLU A 27 11.28 -19.40 -5.94
CA GLU A 27 12.62 -19.80 -6.37
C GLU A 27 13.57 -18.60 -6.42
N LYS A 28 13.09 -17.46 -6.96
CA LYS A 28 13.87 -16.23 -7.00
C LYS A 28 14.20 -15.69 -5.60
N ILE A 29 13.23 -15.67 -4.70
CA ILE A 29 13.44 -15.24 -3.30
C ILE A 29 14.44 -16.17 -2.60
N THR A 30 14.28 -17.49 -2.77
CA THR A 30 15.18 -18.50 -2.20
C THR A 30 16.61 -18.29 -2.67
N ALA A 31 16.82 -18.07 -3.98
CA ALA A 31 18.15 -17.85 -4.55
C ALA A 31 18.81 -16.55 -4.03
N VAL A 32 18.04 -15.46 -3.94
CA VAL A 32 18.53 -14.18 -3.39
C VAL A 32 18.91 -14.33 -1.92
N MET A 33 18.03 -14.95 -1.12
CA MET A 33 18.29 -15.19 0.29
C MET A 33 19.55 -16.04 0.49
N LEU A 34 19.74 -17.09 -0.31
CA LEU A 34 20.92 -17.94 -0.24
C LEU A 34 22.21 -17.20 -0.59
N SER A 35 22.18 -16.39 -1.64
CA SER A 35 23.35 -15.61 -2.06
C SER A 35 23.80 -14.68 -0.94
N LYS A 36 22.88 -13.89 -0.38
CA LYS A 36 23.18 -12.95 0.71
C LYS A 36 23.64 -13.67 1.99
N CYS A 37 23.03 -14.81 2.31
CA CYS A 37 23.39 -15.54 3.52
C CYS A 37 24.81 -16.11 3.41
N ARG A 38 25.19 -16.62 2.23
CA ARG A 38 26.57 -17.08 1.96
C ARG A 38 27.58 -15.92 2.01
N GLU A 39 27.21 -14.74 1.55
CA GLU A 39 28.04 -13.54 1.64
C GLU A 39 28.30 -13.13 3.10
N LYS A 40 27.26 -13.11 3.94
CA LYS A 40 27.39 -12.84 5.37
C LYS A 40 28.27 -13.88 6.08
N MET A 41 28.09 -15.16 5.76
CA MET A 41 28.97 -16.22 6.28
C MET A 41 30.41 -16.08 5.80
N ALA A 42 30.63 -15.65 4.55
CA ALA A 42 31.97 -15.37 4.02
C ALA A 42 32.65 -14.19 4.76
N ASN A 43 31.85 -13.27 5.30
CA ASN A 43 32.33 -12.17 6.15
C ASN A 43 32.55 -12.59 7.62
N GLY A 44 32.41 -13.88 7.95
CA GLY A 44 32.65 -14.42 9.27
C GLY A 44 31.45 -14.39 10.22
N GLU A 45 30.24 -14.08 9.72
CA GLU A 45 29.02 -14.27 10.52
C GLU A 45 28.73 -15.76 10.71
N ASP A 46 28.28 -16.12 11.91
CA ASP A 46 27.78 -17.47 12.20
C ASP A 46 26.54 -17.80 11.34
N GLU A 47 26.36 -19.07 10.98
CA GLU A 47 25.26 -19.54 10.12
C GLU A 47 23.89 -19.08 10.66
N ASP A 48 23.68 -19.16 11.97
CA ASP A 48 22.41 -18.76 12.59
C ASP A 48 22.26 -17.24 12.70
N ALA A 49 23.35 -16.51 12.92
CA ALA A 49 23.34 -15.05 12.95
C ALA A 49 23.07 -14.47 11.55
N ALA A 50 23.75 -15.00 10.53
CA ALA A 50 23.55 -14.62 9.14
C ALA A 50 22.10 -14.86 8.69
N PHE A 51 21.52 -16.00 9.08
CA PHE A 51 20.13 -16.32 8.75
C PHE A 51 19.12 -15.39 9.44
N ARG A 52 19.31 -15.08 10.74
CA ARG A 52 18.42 -14.16 11.47
C ARG A 52 18.48 -12.74 10.91
N ASN A 53 19.68 -12.22 10.72
CA ASN A 53 19.91 -10.90 10.12
C ASN A 53 19.26 -10.80 8.73
N LEU A 54 19.35 -11.87 7.95
CA LEU A 54 18.75 -11.94 6.62
C LEU A 54 17.21 -11.87 6.67
N ILE A 55 16.57 -12.56 7.62
CA ILE A 55 15.11 -12.51 7.79
C ILE A 55 14.68 -11.09 8.15
N ASP A 56 15.35 -10.47 9.12
CA ASP A 56 15.02 -9.13 9.60
C ASP A 56 15.13 -8.10 8.45
N GLU A 57 16.23 -8.13 7.68
CA GLU A 57 16.42 -7.29 6.49
C GLU A 57 15.30 -7.50 5.45
N PHE A 58 14.89 -8.75 5.23
CA PHE A 58 13.86 -9.07 4.24
C PHE A 58 12.48 -8.59 4.67
N GLU A 59 12.11 -8.77 5.94
CA GLU A 59 10.84 -8.30 6.48
C GLU A 59 10.74 -6.77 6.45
N GLU A 60 11.82 -6.07 6.82
CA GLU A 60 11.87 -4.61 6.77
C GLU A 60 11.72 -4.08 5.34
N SER A 61 12.38 -4.72 4.37
CA SER A 61 12.27 -4.35 2.96
C SER A 61 10.84 -4.56 2.41
N GLU A 62 10.17 -5.65 2.82
CA GLU A 62 8.81 -5.98 2.39
C GLU A 62 7.80 -5.01 3.00
N GLN A 63 7.93 -4.69 4.30
CA GLN A 63 7.10 -3.68 4.97
C GLN A 63 7.25 -2.31 4.31
N THR A 64 8.47 -1.92 3.95
CA THR A 64 8.74 -0.65 3.29
C THR A 64 8.10 -0.59 1.90
N GLU A 65 8.17 -1.68 1.12
CA GLU A 65 7.54 -1.72 -0.20
C GLU A 65 6.01 -1.79 -0.13
N VAL A 66 5.44 -2.45 0.88
CA VAL A 66 4.00 -2.43 1.17
C VAL A 66 3.55 -1.02 1.54
N LEU A 67 4.25 -0.32 2.43
CA LEU A 67 3.95 1.07 2.77
C LEU A 67 3.98 1.97 1.53
N ARG A 68 4.99 1.80 0.67
CA ARG A 68 5.14 2.58 -0.57
C ARG A 68 4.04 2.33 -1.60
N ARG A 69 3.45 1.13 -1.59
CA ARG A 69 2.32 0.77 -2.47
C ARG A 69 0.95 1.13 -1.90
N THR A 70 0.84 1.50 -0.62
CA THR A 70 -0.46 1.93 -0.11
C THR A 70 -0.91 3.22 -0.82
N PRO A 71 -2.07 3.23 -1.49
CA PRO A 71 -2.55 4.35 -2.26
C PRO A 71 -3.16 5.43 -1.35
N ILE A 72 -2.56 5.69 -0.18
CA ILE A 72 -3.01 6.69 0.79
C ILE A 72 -3.12 8.05 0.08
N HIS A 73 -2.15 8.37 -0.77
CA HIS A 73 -2.18 9.58 -1.59
C HIS A 73 -3.42 9.67 -2.50
N ARG A 74 -3.82 8.58 -3.17
CA ARG A 74 -5.03 8.58 -4.03
C ARG A 74 -6.32 8.74 -3.23
N ILE A 75 -6.39 8.11 -2.06
CA ILE A 75 -7.57 8.21 -1.18
C ILE A 75 -7.73 9.66 -0.67
N VAL A 76 -6.63 10.27 -0.24
CA VAL A 76 -6.63 11.66 0.25
C VAL A 76 -7.02 12.64 -0.86
N TRP A 77 -6.47 12.49 -2.07
CA TRP A 77 -6.83 13.34 -3.22
C TRP A 77 -8.31 13.22 -3.60
N ASN A 78 -8.87 12.01 -3.62
CA ASN A 78 -10.28 11.80 -3.91
C ASN A 78 -11.19 12.41 -2.84
N ALA A 79 -10.84 12.28 -1.56
CA ALA A 79 -11.58 12.89 -0.46
C ALA A 79 -11.59 14.42 -0.55
N MET A 80 -10.44 15.03 -0.89
CA MET A 80 -10.31 16.47 -1.05
C MET A 80 -11.14 17.02 -2.23
N LEU A 81 -11.18 16.29 -3.34
CA LEU A 81 -12.03 16.60 -4.49
C LEU A 81 -13.53 16.51 -4.15
N MET A 82 -13.95 15.46 -3.44
CA MET A 82 -15.36 15.31 -3.04
C MET A 82 -15.80 16.43 -2.10
N LEU A 83 -14.99 16.80 -1.12
CA LEU A 83 -15.29 17.91 -0.20
C LEU A 83 -15.42 19.25 -0.96
N SER A 84 -14.54 19.48 -1.93
CA SER A 84 -14.60 20.70 -2.77
C SER A 84 -15.87 20.74 -3.63
N PHE A 85 -16.28 19.60 -4.19
CA PHE A 85 -17.52 19.48 -4.96
C PHE A 85 -18.75 19.70 -4.08
N LEU A 86 -18.76 19.14 -2.88
CA LEU A 86 -19.85 19.29 -1.91
C LEU A 86 -20.01 20.76 -1.47
N PHE A 87 -18.88 21.45 -1.25
CA PHE A 87 -18.88 22.87 -0.92
C PHE A 87 -19.47 23.73 -2.05
N LEU A 88 -19.06 23.49 -3.31
CA LEU A 88 -19.61 24.20 -4.46
C LEU A 88 -21.11 23.94 -4.64
N LEU A 89 -21.56 22.70 -4.41
CA LEU A 89 -22.97 22.34 -4.46
C LEU A 89 -23.77 23.12 -3.40
N LEU A 90 -23.27 23.21 -2.17
CA LEU A 90 -23.92 23.96 -1.09
C LEU A 90 -24.03 25.45 -1.44
N VAL A 91 -22.96 26.06 -1.97
CA VAL A 91 -22.97 27.46 -2.40
C VAL A 91 -24.02 27.68 -3.51
N LEU A 92 -24.13 26.75 -4.46
CA LEU A 92 -25.12 26.82 -5.53
C LEU A 92 -26.55 26.74 -4.99
N ILE A 93 -26.81 25.81 -4.05
CA ILE A 93 -28.13 25.65 -3.43
C ILE A 93 -28.53 26.93 -2.70
N VAL A 94 -27.63 27.52 -1.90
CA VAL A 94 -27.89 28.78 -1.18
C VAL A 94 -28.21 29.91 -2.16
N ARG A 95 -27.47 30.01 -3.28
CA ARG A 95 -27.74 31.03 -4.30
C ARG A 95 -29.05 30.81 -5.05
N LEU A 96 -29.44 29.57 -5.29
CA LEU A 96 -30.73 29.24 -5.88
C LEU A 96 -31.88 29.61 -4.93
N THR A 97 -31.75 29.34 -3.63
CA THR A 97 -32.77 29.72 -2.65
C THR A 97 -32.88 31.23 -2.47
N ASP A 98 -31.77 31.97 -2.52
CA ASP A 98 -31.79 33.43 -2.47
C ASP A 98 -32.50 34.02 -3.72
N TRP A 99 -32.24 33.44 -4.90
CA TRP A 99 -32.90 33.84 -6.15
C TRP A 99 -34.41 33.55 -6.14
N GLU A 100 -34.83 32.38 -5.65
CA GLU A 100 -36.25 32.07 -5.50
C GLU A 100 -36.95 32.99 -4.49
N ALA A 101 -36.27 33.37 -3.41
CA ALA A 101 -36.79 34.35 -2.45
C ALA A 101 -36.96 35.74 -3.09
N GLU A 102 -35.99 36.21 -3.88
CA GLU A 102 -36.09 37.50 -4.60
C GLU A 102 -37.22 37.51 -5.65
N LEU A 103 -37.45 36.40 -6.35
CA LEU A 103 -38.57 36.24 -7.29
C LEU A 103 -39.94 36.30 -6.59
N LEU A 104 -40.07 35.68 -5.42
CA LEU A 104 -41.31 35.71 -4.64
C LEU A 104 -41.60 37.11 -4.08
N PHE A 105 -40.57 37.84 -3.63
CA PHE A 105 -40.72 39.21 -3.13
C PHE A 105 -41.00 40.24 -4.24
N SER A 106 -40.41 40.08 -5.42
CA SER A 106 -40.67 40.97 -6.57
C SER A 106 -42.03 40.73 -7.23
N GLY A 107 -42.58 39.52 -7.14
CA GLY A 107 -43.92 39.18 -7.62
C GLY A 107 -45.07 39.71 -6.76
N GLN A 108 -44.85 40.01 -5.47
CA GLN A 108 -45.88 40.57 -4.58
C GLN A 108 -45.99 42.10 -4.64
N LEU A 109 -45.03 42.81 -5.25
CA LEU A 109 -45.06 44.27 -5.36
C LEU A 109 -45.93 44.80 -6.52
N TRP A 110 -46.61 43.91 -7.26
CA TRP A 110 -47.45 44.23 -8.43
C TRP A 110 -48.93 43.84 -8.25
N ILE A 111 -49.42 43.69 -7.01
CA ILE A 111 -50.86 43.59 -6.69
C ILE A 111 -51.27 44.76 -5.80
#